data_AF-A0A1R0XAS2-F1
#
_entry.id   AF-A0A1R0XAS2-F1
#
_cell.length_a   1.000
_cell.length_b   1.000
_cell.length_c   1.000
_cell.angle_alpha   90.00
_cell.angle_beta   90.00
_cell.angle_gamma   90.00
#
_symmetry.space_group_name_H-M   'P 1'
#
loop_
_entity.id
_entity.type
_entity.pdbx_description
1 polymer ?
#
loop_
_entity_poly.entity_id
_entity_poly.type
_entity_poly.pdbx_seq_one_letter_code
_entity_poly.pdbx_strand_id
1 'polypeptide(L)'
;MNLVEKTKLKEKLSVEEQIEYLKFKGITFNSYNESLAKEILTDRTYYYKVTAFRKNFNKDRDNKYTNVDFSILNDLATIDMHFRYLFLKLSLDIEHNIKSLIIRLITESDEDGFEIIDEYKLFELESYRRKLITKELTLEVIENKMKKYETIDKKLLEAFKSQRDYSYDLIVKRKNKPSIWVLIELMSYGQLCFFINFYVQKKKYKYKELKLANSLLFDSKNIRDSSAHSRPIIFNIVGPNQFLISNEKHIKLQVRNYITQNCNMSDSSTNILLRNLKTHDITALLYLHDYYVKGRISRVERKKELVSLIKRCRLKKSFYEEHSEFGEIMYILFKLVRNYKVKP
;
A
#
# COMPACT_ATOMS: atom_id res chain seq x y z
N MET A 1 -13.75 16.65 35.03
CA MET A 1 -14.12 16.76 33.61
C MET A 1 -14.63 15.40 33.15
N ASN A 2 -15.79 15.34 32.49
CA ASN A 2 -16.35 14.08 31.99
C ASN A 2 -15.39 13.49 30.95
N LEU A 3 -15.17 12.17 30.96
CA LEU A 3 -14.30 11.47 30.00
C LEU A 3 -14.66 11.82 28.54
N VAL A 4 -15.94 12.01 28.26
CA VAL A 4 -16.44 12.43 26.94
C VAL A 4 -15.96 13.84 26.57
N GLU A 5 -15.92 14.78 27.53
CA GLU A 5 -15.43 16.15 27.33
C GLU A 5 -13.93 16.17 27.07
N LYS A 6 -13.14 15.44 27.88
CA LYS A 6 -11.69 15.28 27.65
C LYS A 6 -11.40 14.81 26.23
N THR A 7 -12.18 13.81 25.77
CA THR A 7 -12.00 13.29 24.42
C THR A 7 -12.38 14.30 23.33
N LYS A 8 -13.44 15.10 23.55
CA LYS A 8 -13.85 16.17 22.61
C LYS A 8 -12.77 17.25 22.50
N LEU A 9 -12.12 17.58 23.61
CA LEU A 9 -11.01 18.54 23.67
C LEU A 9 -9.67 17.94 23.20
N LYS A 10 -9.65 16.65 22.82
CA LYS A 10 -8.45 15.91 22.40
C LYS A 10 -7.35 15.89 23.47
N GLU A 11 -7.74 15.91 24.74
CA GLU A 11 -6.81 15.75 25.85
C GLU A 11 -6.22 14.33 25.89
N LYS A 12 -5.03 14.21 26.50
CA LYS A 12 -4.36 12.92 26.69
C LYS A 12 -5.13 12.09 27.72
N LEU A 13 -5.48 10.86 27.34
CA LEU A 13 -6.12 9.88 28.23
C LEU A 13 -5.07 8.95 28.87
N SER A 14 -5.20 8.67 30.17
CA SER A 14 -4.49 7.56 30.83
C SER A 14 -4.94 6.20 30.28
N VAL A 15 -4.24 5.11 30.61
CA VAL A 15 -4.65 3.77 30.17
C VAL A 15 -6.00 3.37 30.77
N GLU A 16 -6.26 3.70 32.03
CA GLU A 16 -7.57 3.55 32.69
C GLU A 16 -8.65 4.29 31.92
N GLU A 17 -8.42 5.56 31.60
CA GLU A 17 -9.38 6.40 30.86
C GLU A 17 -9.62 5.88 29.44
N GLN A 18 -8.60 5.30 28.80
CA GLN A 18 -8.74 4.64 27.50
C GLN A 18 -9.64 3.41 27.56
N ILE A 19 -9.50 2.57 28.60
CA ILE A 19 -10.36 1.39 28.82
C ILE A 19 -11.80 1.83 29.07
N GLU A 20 -12.01 2.81 29.96
CA GLU A 20 -13.35 3.35 30.23
C GLU A 20 -13.99 3.96 28.98
N TYR A 21 -13.20 4.63 28.14
CA TYR A 21 -13.70 5.19 26.88
C TYR A 21 -14.08 4.10 25.88
N LEU A 22 -13.37 2.96 25.86
CA LEU A 22 -13.73 1.81 25.03
C LEU A 22 -15.06 1.19 25.47
N LYS A 23 -15.26 1.01 26.79
CA LYS A 23 -16.55 0.57 27.34
C LYS A 23 -17.67 1.53 26.99
N PHE A 24 -17.45 2.84 27.14
CA PHE A 24 -18.40 3.87 26.73
C PHE A 24 -18.79 3.75 25.24
N LYS A 25 -17.85 3.33 24.39
CA LYS A 25 -18.06 3.08 22.96
C LYS A 25 -18.67 1.71 22.64
N GLY A 26 -19.04 0.90 23.63
CA GLY A 26 -19.65 -0.43 23.43
C GLY A 26 -18.63 -1.55 23.20
N ILE A 27 -17.34 -1.32 23.45
CA ILE A 27 -16.33 -2.38 23.38
C ILE A 27 -16.32 -3.17 24.68
N THR A 28 -16.41 -4.49 24.58
CA THR A 28 -16.43 -5.41 25.73
C THR A 28 -15.04 -5.97 26.05
N PHE A 29 -14.90 -6.54 27.26
CA PHE A 29 -13.66 -7.12 27.80
C PHE A 29 -13.93 -8.53 28.36
N ASN A 30 -14.76 -9.29 27.65
CA ASN A 30 -15.22 -10.62 28.04
C ASN A 30 -14.15 -11.68 27.78
N SER A 31 -13.50 -11.64 26.61
CA SER A 31 -12.43 -12.60 26.28
C SER A 31 -11.10 -12.15 26.86
N TYR A 32 -10.76 -10.86 26.72
CA TYR A 32 -9.59 -10.25 27.32
C TYR A 32 -10.06 -9.29 28.40
N ASN A 33 -9.77 -9.61 29.66
CA ASN A 33 -10.15 -8.75 30.77
C ASN A 33 -9.38 -7.41 30.75
N GLU A 34 -9.83 -6.47 31.58
CA GLU A 34 -9.26 -5.12 31.62
C GLU A 34 -7.79 -5.10 32.04
N SER A 35 -7.38 -5.98 32.96
CA SER A 35 -5.98 -6.06 33.41
C SER A 35 -5.04 -6.44 32.26
N LEU A 36 -5.41 -7.46 31.48
CA LEU A 36 -4.68 -7.85 30.28
C LEU A 36 -4.71 -6.76 29.21
N ALA A 37 -5.86 -6.09 29.03
CA ALA A 37 -5.97 -4.99 28.08
C ALA A 37 -5.07 -3.81 28.46
N LYS A 38 -4.96 -3.48 29.76
CA LYS A 38 -4.03 -2.45 30.26
C LYS A 38 -2.58 -2.82 30.01
N GLU A 39 -2.18 -4.07 30.28
CA GLU A 39 -0.83 -4.56 29.97
C GLU A 39 -0.53 -4.42 28.46
N ILE A 40 -1.46 -4.85 27.60
CA ILE A 40 -1.32 -4.73 26.14
C ILE A 40 -1.14 -3.27 25.71
N LEU A 41 -1.94 -2.35 26.25
CA LEU A 41 -1.90 -0.92 25.90
C LEU A 41 -0.72 -0.16 26.51
N THR A 42 -0.07 -0.74 27.53
CA THR A 42 1.12 -0.17 28.17
C THR A 42 2.39 -0.65 27.47
N ASP A 43 2.54 -1.96 27.29
CA ASP A 43 3.86 -2.57 27.00
C ASP A 43 3.97 -3.12 25.57
N ARG A 44 2.85 -3.52 24.96
CA ARG A 44 2.88 -4.27 23.68
C ARG A 44 2.49 -3.42 22.48
N THR A 45 1.61 -2.45 22.66
CA THR A 45 1.09 -1.59 21.61
C THR A 45 0.47 -0.33 22.22
N TYR A 46 -0.20 0.49 21.42
CA TYR A 46 -0.83 1.73 21.87
C TYR A 46 -2.27 1.85 21.38
N TYR A 47 -3.06 2.60 22.14
CA TYR A 47 -4.51 2.78 21.97
C TYR A 47 -4.95 2.99 20.52
N TYR A 48 -4.34 3.96 19.84
CA TYR A 48 -4.78 4.31 18.48
C TYR A 48 -4.54 3.17 17.48
N LYS A 49 -3.49 2.37 17.66
CA LYS A 49 -3.13 1.26 16.76
C LYS A 49 -4.15 0.12 16.82
N VAL A 50 -4.49 -0.33 18.03
CA VAL A 50 -5.44 -1.43 18.25
C VAL A 50 -6.85 -0.98 17.95
N THR A 51 -7.22 0.19 18.47
CA THR A 51 -8.62 0.60 18.39
C THR A 51 -9.01 1.00 16.98
N ALA A 52 -8.08 1.31 16.07
CA ALA A 52 -8.39 1.65 14.68
C ALA A 52 -9.33 0.61 14.04
N PHE A 53 -9.10 -0.69 14.29
CA PHE A 53 -9.88 -1.78 13.70
C PHE A 53 -11.36 -1.80 14.09
N ARG A 54 -11.77 -1.03 15.12
CA ARG A 54 -13.19 -0.84 15.46
C ARG A 54 -14.01 -0.31 14.28
N LYS A 55 -13.37 0.41 13.34
CA LYS A 55 -13.99 0.92 12.12
C LYS A 55 -14.41 -0.18 11.13
N ASN A 56 -14.07 -1.44 11.40
CA ASN A 56 -14.54 -2.58 10.62
C ASN A 56 -15.90 -3.13 11.08
N PHE A 57 -16.49 -2.54 12.12
CA PHE A 57 -17.67 -3.09 12.78
C PHE A 57 -18.80 -2.07 12.88
N ASN A 58 -20.01 -2.59 12.86
CA ASN A 58 -21.24 -1.82 12.90
C ASN A 58 -21.52 -1.24 14.28
N LYS A 59 -22.32 -0.18 14.28
CA LYS A 59 -22.76 0.51 15.49
C LYS A 59 -24.27 0.48 15.61
N ASP A 60 -24.76 0.52 16.84
CA ASP A 60 -26.16 0.72 17.14
C ASP A 60 -26.61 2.17 16.92
N ARG A 61 -27.90 2.44 17.22
CA ARG A 61 -28.52 3.75 17.11
C ARG A 61 -27.90 4.79 18.07
N ASP A 62 -27.28 4.32 19.15
CA ASP A 62 -26.59 5.15 20.15
C ASP A 62 -25.10 5.36 19.82
N ASN A 63 -24.67 4.97 18.60
CA ASN A 63 -23.31 5.13 18.09
C ASN A 63 -22.26 4.34 18.91
N LYS A 64 -22.68 3.23 19.54
CA LYS A 64 -21.82 2.25 20.21
C LYS A 64 -21.60 1.03 19.32
N TYR A 65 -20.40 0.45 19.38
CA TYR A 65 -20.08 -0.77 18.65
C TYR A 65 -20.86 -1.95 19.23
N THR A 66 -21.33 -2.83 18.35
CA THR A 66 -22.10 -4.03 18.73
C THR A 66 -21.24 -5.27 18.55
N ASN A 67 -21.21 -6.13 19.55
CA ASN A 67 -20.51 -7.42 19.53
C ASN A 67 -19.01 -7.31 19.21
N VAL A 68 -18.36 -6.26 19.72
CA VAL A 68 -16.91 -6.05 19.55
C VAL A 68 -16.20 -6.15 20.90
N ASP A 69 -15.46 -7.23 21.09
CA ASP A 69 -14.57 -7.42 22.24
C ASP A 69 -13.17 -6.86 21.95
N PHE A 70 -12.47 -6.38 22.98
CA PHE A 70 -11.09 -5.90 22.86
C PHE A 70 -10.15 -6.94 22.25
N SER A 71 -10.37 -8.23 22.53
CA SER A 71 -9.61 -9.35 21.96
C SER A 71 -9.69 -9.40 20.44
N ILE A 72 -10.84 -9.03 19.84
CA ILE A 72 -11.03 -8.95 18.38
C ILE A 72 -10.13 -7.86 17.81
N LEU A 73 -10.14 -6.67 18.41
CA LEU A 73 -9.33 -5.52 17.98
C LEU A 73 -7.84 -5.85 18.06
N ASN A 74 -7.41 -6.48 19.14
CA ASN A 74 -6.02 -6.91 19.33
C ASN A 74 -5.61 -8.00 18.33
N ASP A 75 -6.51 -8.96 18.04
CA ASP A 75 -6.23 -10.00 17.05
C ASP A 75 -6.08 -9.40 15.64
N LEU A 76 -6.96 -8.48 15.26
CA LEU A 76 -6.87 -7.77 13.98
C LEU A 76 -5.60 -6.95 13.86
N ALA A 77 -5.14 -6.30 14.93
CA ALA A 77 -3.86 -5.59 14.92
C ALA A 77 -2.67 -6.52 14.66
N THR A 78 -2.72 -7.73 15.20
CA THR A 78 -1.72 -8.77 14.96
C THR A 78 -1.78 -9.27 13.51
N ILE A 79 -2.98 -9.58 13.01
CA ILE A 79 -3.18 -10.01 11.62
C ILE A 79 -2.68 -8.94 10.63
N ASP A 80 -3.03 -7.67 10.86
CA ASP A 80 -2.57 -6.53 10.06
C ASP A 80 -1.04 -6.42 10.03
N MET A 81 -0.36 -6.68 11.15
CA MET A 81 1.10 -6.74 11.18
C MET A 81 1.66 -7.81 10.24
N HIS A 82 1.09 -9.01 10.24
CA HIS A 82 1.50 -10.07 9.31
C HIS A 82 1.25 -9.68 7.84
N PHE A 83 0.11 -9.03 7.55
CA PHE A 83 -0.15 -8.47 6.23
C PHE A 83 0.94 -7.47 5.82
N ARG A 84 1.28 -6.50 6.68
CA ARG A 84 2.30 -5.48 6.38
C ARG A 84 3.67 -6.10 6.10
N TYR A 85 4.11 -7.04 6.93
CA TYR A 85 5.41 -7.68 6.71
C TYR A 85 5.48 -8.47 5.41
N LEU A 86 4.44 -9.24 5.10
CA LEU A 86 4.40 -10.00 3.85
C LEU A 86 4.30 -9.07 2.64
N PHE A 87 3.42 -8.08 2.68
CA PHE A 87 3.20 -7.19 1.54
C PHE A 87 4.39 -6.29 1.28
N LEU A 88 5.14 -5.87 2.30
CA LEU A 88 6.42 -5.19 2.11
C LEU A 88 7.41 -6.07 1.34
N LYS A 89 7.54 -7.34 1.72
CA LYS A 89 8.42 -8.29 1.02
C LYS A 89 8.01 -8.49 -0.44
N LEU A 90 6.71 -8.66 -0.72
CA LEU A 90 6.19 -8.73 -2.09
C LEU A 90 6.50 -7.45 -2.88
N SER A 91 6.36 -6.28 -2.27
CA SER A 91 6.68 -5.00 -2.93
C SER A 91 8.17 -4.88 -3.25
N LEU A 92 9.05 -5.33 -2.36
CA LEU A 92 10.50 -5.35 -2.62
C LEU A 92 10.86 -6.30 -3.77
N ASP A 93 10.25 -7.49 -3.80
CA ASP A 93 10.42 -8.46 -4.88
C ASP A 93 9.99 -7.85 -6.23
N ILE A 94 8.83 -7.17 -6.28
CA ILE A 94 8.34 -6.48 -7.47
C ILE A 94 9.27 -5.34 -7.88
N GLU A 95 9.67 -4.48 -6.94
CA GLU A 95 10.52 -3.31 -7.21
C GLU A 95 11.84 -3.75 -7.84
N HIS A 96 12.50 -4.75 -7.25
CA HIS A 96 13.74 -5.31 -7.77
C HIS A 96 13.57 -5.86 -9.19
N ASN A 97 12.58 -6.74 -9.41
CA ASN A 97 12.39 -7.38 -10.73
C ASN A 97 12.02 -6.36 -11.82
N ILE A 98 11.27 -5.30 -11.48
CA ILE A 98 10.94 -4.24 -12.42
C ILE A 98 12.16 -3.34 -12.72
N LYS A 99 12.97 -2.99 -11.72
CA LYS A 99 14.23 -2.26 -11.94
C LYS A 99 15.16 -3.06 -12.85
N SER A 100 15.35 -4.36 -12.59
CA SER A 100 16.14 -5.25 -13.45
C SER A 100 15.58 -5.33 -14.86
N LEU A 101 14.25 -5.42 -15.02
CA LEU A 101 13.60 -5.42 -16.33
C LEU A 101 13.90 -4.12 -17.09
N ILE A 102 13.68 -2.96 -16.48
CA ILE A 102 13.92 -1.66 -17.12
C ILE A 102 15.38 -1.53 -17.53
N ILE A 103 16.32 -1.88 -16.64
CA ILE A 103 17.76 -1.86 -16.96
C ILE A 103 18.06 -2.75 -18.16
N ARG A 104 17.51 -3.97 -18.19
CA ARG A 104 17.67 -4.87 -19.34
C ARG A 104 17.11 -4.25 -20.63
N LEU A 105 15.90 -3.70 -20.60
CA LEU A 105 15.28 -3.08 -21.78
C LEU A 105 16.10 -1.91 -22.32
N ILE A 106 16.67 -1.09 -21.44
CA ILE A 106 17.55 0.03 -21.81
C ILE A 106 18.90 -0.47 -22.33
N THR A 107 19.44 -1.55 -21.74
CA THR A 107 20.72 -2.13 -22.17
C THR A 107 20.60 -2.84 -23.53
N GLU A 108 19.44 -3.40 -23.85
CA GLU A 108 19.14 -4.04 -25.14
C GLU A 108 18.76 -3.05 -26.25
N SER A 109 18.59 -1.76 -25.95
CA SER A 109 18.25 -0.75 -26.95
C SER A 109 19.50 0.01 -27.40
N ASP A 110 19.40 0.65 -28.58
CA ASP A 110 20.43 1.56 -29.10
C ASP A 110 20.27 2.99 -28.55
N GLU A 111 19.45 3.19 -27.52
CA GLU A 111 19.16 4.51 -26.96
C GLU A 111 20.30 4.96 -26.01
N ASP A 112 20.70 6.23 -26.08
CA ASP A 112 21.67 6.78 -25.13
C ASP A 112 21.06 6.96 -23.74
N GLY A 113 21.76 6.46 -22.71
CA GLY A 113 21.29 6.49 -21.34
C GLY A 113 21.16 7.90 -20.77
N PHE A 114 21.94 8.88 -21.22
CA PHE A 114 21.80 10.29 -20.80
C PHE A 114 20.65 10.98 -21.53
N GLU A 115 20.43 10.69 -22.82
CA GLU A 115 19.26 11.18 -23.56
C GLU A 115 17.94 10.71 -22.91
N ILE A 116 17.85 9.44 -22.50
CA ILE A 116 16.69 8.93 -21.75
C ILE A 116 16.45 9.74 -20.47
N ILE A 117 17.51 10.09 -19.75
CA ILE A 117 17.41 10.90 -18.53
C ILE A 117 16.86 12.29 -18.85
N ASP A 118 17.36 12.94 -19.90
CA ASP A 118 16.94 14.29 -20.26
C ASP A 118 15.50 14.31 -20.78
N GLU A 119 15.09 13.33 -21.58
CA GLU A 119 13.69 13.15 -21.96
C GLU A 119 12.78 12.92 -20.75
N TYR A 120 13.23 12.13 -19.77
CA TYR A 120 12.47 11.89 -18.55
C TYR A 120 12.30 13.17 -17.73
N LYS A 121 13.34 14.01 -17.61
CA LYS A 121 13.25 15.32 -16.93
C LYS A 121 12.22 16.23 -17.60
N LEU A 122 12.24 16.30 -18.94
CA LEU A 122 11.26 17.07 -19.70
C LEU A 122 9.84 16.56 -19.46
N PHE A 123 9.65 15.24 -19.51
CA PHE A 123 8.36 14.62 -19.23
C PHE A 123 7.85 14.88 -17.81
N GLU A 124 8.74 14.84 -16.82
CA GLU A 124 8.43 15.15 -15.42
C GLU A 124 7.98 16.60 -15.26
N LEU A 125 8.72 17.53 -15.87
CA LEU A 125 8.42 18.96 -15.86
C LEU A 125 7.07 19.28 -16.51
N GLU A 126 6.80 18.70 -17.69
CA GLU A 126 5.52 18.83 -18.40
C GLU A 126 4.35 18.28 -17.57
N SER A 127 4.55 17.14 -16.91
CA SER A 127 3.53 16.51 -16.07
C SER A 127 3.24 17.32 -14.83
N TYR A 128 4.27 17.91 -14.21
CA TYR A 128 4.09 18.84 -13.09
C TYR A 128 3.32 20.10 -13.53
N ARG A 129 3.70 20.70 -14.67
CA ARG A 129 3.00 21.86 -15.23
C ARG A 129 1.51 21.57 -15.48
N ARG A 130 1.19 20.43 -16.12
CA ARG A 130 -0.19 20.00 -16.35
C ARG A 130 -0.98 19.88 -15.05
N LYS A 131 -0.38 19.30 -14.00
CA LYS A 131 -1.01 19.18 -12.68
C LYS A 131 -1.29 20.53 -12.02
N LEU A 132 -0.44 21.54 -12.23
CA LEU A 132 -0.69 22.89 -11.72
C LEU A 132 -1.84 23.58 -12.47
N ILE A 133 -1.93 23.40 -13.78
CA ILE A 133 -3.02 23.94 -14.60
C ILE A 133 -4.37 23.35 -14.17
N THR A 134 -4.43 22.04 -13.92
CA THR A 134 -5.67 21.38 -13.45
C THR A 134 -6.14 21.83 -12.06
N LYS A 135 -5.33 22.60 -11.33
CA LYS A 135 -5.70 23.18 -10.03
C LYS A 135 -6.23 24.62 -10.14
N GLU A 136 -6.50 25.09 -11.35
CA GLU A 136 -7.06 26.43 -11.61
C GLU A 136 -6.20 27.56 -11.00
N LEU A 137 -4.88 27.37 -10.98
CA LEU A 137 -3.92 28.37 -10.49
C LEU A 137 -3.64 29.43 -11.58
N THR A 138 -3.36 30.66 -11.17
CA THR A 138 -2.95 31.74 -12.10
C THR A 138 -1.61 31.43 -12.77
N LEU A 139 -1.38 31.99 -13.97
CA LEU A 139 -0.14 31.79 -14.73
C LEU A 139 1.10 32.19 -13.92
N GLU A 140 1.04 33.32 -13.20
CA GLU A 140 2.14 33.79 -12.34
C GLU A 140 2.48 32.78 -11.23
N VAL A 141 1.46 32.20 -10.57
CA VAL A 141 1.67 31.18 -9.54
C VAL A 141 2.27 29.91 -10.14
N ILE A 142 1.83 29.52 -11.34
CA ILE A 142 2.41 28.39 -12.08
C ILE A 142 3.88 28.65 -12.38
N GLU A 143 4.23 29.79 -12.96
CA GLU A 143 5.61 30.15 -13.28
C GLU A 143 6.51 30.17 -12.04
N ASN A 144 6.04 30.75 -10.94
CA ASN A 144 6.77 30.75 -9.67
C ASN A 144 7.00 29.34 -9.12
N LYS A 145 6.02 28.45 -9.24
CA LYS A 145 6.16 27.04 -8.85
C LYS A 145 7.07 26.25 -9.79
N MET A 146 7.06 26.58 -11.07
CA MET A 146 7.93 25.97 -12.08
C MET A 146 9.41 26.36 -11.87
N LYS A 147 9.69 27.62 -11.53
CA LYS A 147 11.06 28.10 -11.21
C LYS A 147 11.66 27.38 -10.00
N LYS A 148 10.82 26.98 -9.03
CA LYS A 148 11.23 26.23 -7.83
C LYS A 148 11.23 24.70 -8.02
N TYR A 149 10.89 24.20 -9.22
CA TYR A 149 10.81 22.77 -9.44
C TYR A 149 12.22 22.17 -9.58
N GLU A 150 12.58 21.31 -8.63
CA GLU A 150 13.82 20.53 -8.69
C GLU A 150 13.59 19.24 -9.48
N THR A 151 14.40 19.02 -10.50
CA THR A 151 14.43 17.78 -11.28
C THR A 151 14.96 16.61 -10.44
N ILE A 152 14.65 15.39 -10.87
CA ILE A 152 15.01 14.18 -10.13
C ILE A 152 16.50 14.05 -9.82
N ASP A 153 17.37 14.42 -10.76
CA ASP A 153 18.82 14.37 -10.60
C ASP A 153 19.30 15.36 -9.54
N LYS A 154 18.74 16.57 -9.50
CA LYS A 154 19.02 17.55 -8.44
C LYS A 154 18.56 17.05 -7.08
N LYS A 155 17.31 16.55 -6.99
CA LYS A 155 16.77 15.99 -5.74
C LYS A 155 17.64 14.85 -5.21
N LEU A 156 18.12 13.99 -6.10
CA LEU A 156 19.06 12.94 -5.72
C LEU A 156 20.37 13.58 -5.25
N LEU A 157 21.05 14.38 -6.05
CA LEU A 157 22.34 15.00 -5.67
C LEU A 157 22.29 15.78 -4.35
N GLU A 158 21.16 16.41 -4.02
CA GLU A 158 20.98 17.13 -2.76
C GLU A 158 20.71 16.21 -1.56
N ALA A 159 19.96 15.12 -1.74
CA ALA A 159 19.67 14.17 -0.68
C ALA A 159 20.94 13.49 -0.12
N PHE A 160 22.02 13.46 -0.89
CA PHE A 160 23.22 12.67 -0.58
C PHE A 160 24.48 13.50 -0.28
N LYS A 161 24.30 14.75 0.17
CA LYS A 161 25.42 15.64 0.58
C LYS A 161 26.14 15.19 1.86
N SER A 162 25.54 14.28 2.64
CA SER A 162 26.13 13.78 3.89
C SER A 162 26.94 12.51 3.67
N GLN A 163 28.21 12.50 4.12
CA GLN A 163 29.07 11.31 4.14
C GLN A 163 28.50 10.16 4.99
N ARG A 164 27.51 10.45 5.86
CA ARG A 164 26.83 9.45 6.69
C ARG A 164 25.66 8.76 5.99
N ASP A 165 25.31 9.19 4.77
CA ASP A 165 24.22 8.55 4.02
C ASP A 165 24.67 7.19 3.47
N TYR A 166 23.80 6.18 3.61
CA TYR A 166 24.05 4.82 3.12
C TYR A 166 24.29 4.73 1.61
N SER A 167 23.94 5.76 0.85
CA SER A 167 24.09 5.84 -0.60
C SER A 167 25.21 6.79 -1.05
N TYR A 168 25.97 7.38 -0.13
CA TYR A 168 27.00 8.39 -0.43
C TYR A 168 28.00 7.90 -1.49
N ASP A 169 28.55 6.70 -1.31
CA ASP A 169 29.55 6.11 -2.21
C ASP A 169 29.02 5.80 -3.61
N LEU A 170 27.70 5.61 -3.77
CA LEU A 170 27.07 5.35 -5.06
C LEU A 170 27.10 6.59 -5.97
N ILE A 171 27.25 7.79 -5.38
CA ILE A 171 26.97 9.07 -6.03
C ILE A 171 28.22 9.92 -6.16
N VAL A 172 29.06 9.97 -5.12
CA VAL A 172 30.25 10.83 -5.07
C VAL A 172 31.24 10.52 -6.19
N LYS A 173 31.36 9.24 -6.59
CA LYS A 173 32.21 8.82 -7.71
C LYS A 173 31.74 9.35 -9.07
N ARG A 174 30.52 9.90 -9.18
CA ARG A 174 29.85 10.23 -10.45
C ARG A 174 29.67 11.73 -10.72
N LYS A 175 30.35 12.60 -9.94
CA LYS A 175 30.60 14.03 -10.22
C LYS A 175 29.41 14.82 -10.83
N ASN A 176 28.19 14.66 -10.31
CA ASN A 176 26.97 15.37 -10.72
C ASN A 176 26.30 14.97 -12.05
N LYS A 177 26.69 13.85 -12.68
CA LYS A 177 25.96 13.28 -13.82
C LYS A 177 25.67 11.80 -13.57
N PRO A 178 24.60 11.45 -12.84
CA PRO A 178 24.26 10.06 -12.61
C PRO A 178 23.85 9.41 -13.94
N SER A 179 24.49 8.30 -14.27
CA SER A 179 24.07 7.43 -15.37
C SER A 179 22.69 6.81 -15.10
N ILE A 180 22.00 6.33 -16.14
CA ILE A 180 20.66 5.76 -16.01
C ILE A 180 20.58 4.60 -15.00
N TRP A 181 21.61 3.75 -14.91
CA TRP A 181 21.66 2.65 -13.94
C TRP A 181 21.59 3.13 -12.48
N VAL A 182 22.30 4.21 -12.16
CA VAL A 182 22.26 4.80 -10.81
C VAL A 182 20.97 5.53 -10.57
N LEU A 183 20.45 6.22 -11.58
CA LEU A 183 19.16 6.87 -11.46
C LEU A 183 18.08 5.84 -11.08
N ILE A 184 17.98 4.72 -11.82
CA ILE A 184 17.01 3.66 -11.56
C ILE A 184 17.22 3.01 -10.18
N GLU A 185 18.47 2.75 -9.79
CA GLU A 185 18.76 2.15 -8.48
C GLU A 185 18.28 3.03 -7.33
N LEU A 186 18.56 4.33 -7.39
CA LEU A 186 18.26 5.30 -6.33
C LEU A 186 16.82 5.80 -6.35
N MET A 187 16.04 5.53 -7.40
CA MET A 187 14.63 5.90 -7.44
C MET A 187 13.88 5.24 -6.28
N SER A 188 13.16 6.06 -5.53
CA SER A 188 12.08 5.61 -4.66
C SER A 188 10.99 4.92 -5.47
N TYR A 189 10.17 4.08 -4.81
CA TYR A 189 9.04 3.40 -5.45
C TYR A 189 8.13 4.35 -6.24
N GLY A 190 7.85 5.54 -5.70
CA GLY A 190 7.03 6.54 -6.39
C GLY A 190 7.68 7.12 -7.65
N GLN A 191 9.00 7.36 -7.61
CA GLN A 191 9.75 7.80 -8.78
C GLN A 191 9.83 6.69 -9.84
N LEU A 192 9.99 5.43 -9.42
CA LEU A 192 9.94 4.27 -10.32
C LEU A 192 8.60 4.16 -11.04
N CYS A 193 7.47 4.31 -10.33
CA CYS A 193 6.14 4.35 -10.96
C CYS A 193 6.05 5.42 -12.05
N PHE A 194 6.59 6.61 -11.76
CA PHE A 194 6.52 7.74 -12.69
C PHE A 194 7.46 7.57 -13.88
N PHE A 195 8.66 6.99 -13.68
CA PHE A 195 9.58 6.62 -14.75
C PHE A 195 8.97 5.58 -15.69
N ILE A 196 8.26 4.57 -15.16
CA ILE A 196 7.57 3.57 -15.98
C ILE A 196 6.45 4.22 -16.81
N ASN A 197 5.73 5.17 -16.23
CA ASN A 197 4.74 5.94 -16.98
C ASN A 197 5.38 6.75 -18.12
N PHE A 198 6.51 7.40 -17.88
CA PHE A 198 7.31 8.02 -18.94
C PHE A 198 7.68 7.02 -20.04
N TYR A 199 8.29 5.90 -19.67
CA TYR A 199 8.79 4.89 -20.60
C TYR A 199 7.67 4.34 -21.50
N VAL A 200 6.49 4.10 -20.91
CA VAL A 200 5.31 3.63 -21.63
C VAL A 200 4.67 4.73 -22.48
N GLN A 201 4.54 5.97 -21.99
CA GLN A 201 3.91 7.06 -22.75
C GLN A 201 4.75 7.50 -23.94
N LYS A 202 6.07 7.53 -23.79
CA LYS A 202 7.02 7.84 -24.88
C LYS A 202 7.27 6.64 -25.80
N LYS A 203 6.61 5.49 -25.54
CA LYS A 203 6.72 4.26 -26.34
C LYS A 203 8.17 3.83 -26.58
N LYS A 204 9.00 3.90 -25.53
CA LYS A 204 10.41 3.48 -25.56
C LYS A 204 10.59 2.01 -25.94
N TYR A 205 11.83 1.56 -26.16
CA TYR A 205 12.10 0.19 -26.61
C TYR A 205 11.35 -0.88 -25.78
N LYS A 206 10.64 -1.79 -26.46
CA LYS A 206 9.83 -2.86 -25.82
C LYS A 206 8.90 -2.40 -24.67
N TYR A 207 8.44 -1.14 -24.66
CA TYR A 207 7.58 -0.58 -23.61
C TYR A 207 6.33 -1.41 -23.26
N LYS A 208 5.86 -2.25 -24.19
CA LYS A 208 4.71 -3.15 -23.98
C LYS A 208 4.92 -4.09 -22.78
N GLU A 209 6.14 -4.48 -22.46
CA GLU A 209 6.47 -5.31 -21.29
C GLU A 209 6.17 -4.60 -19.95
N LEU A 210 6.16 -3.27 -19.95
CA LEU A 210 5.89 -2.43 -18.78
C LEU A 210 4.44 -1.94 -18.69
N LYS A 211 3.54 -2.33 -19.61
CA LYS A 211 2.14 -1.89 -19.60
C LYS A 211 1.40 -2.28 -18.32
N LEU A 212 1.63 -3.50 -17.82
CA LEU A 212 1.00 -3.95 -16.58
C LEU A 212 1.54 -3.17 -15.38
N ALA A 213 2.85 -2.97 -15.30
CA ALA A 213 3.49 -2.14 -14.29
C ALA A 213 2.94 -0.70 -14.31
N ASN A 214 2.87 -0.07 -15.49
CA ASN A 214 2.31 1.28 -15.63
C ASN A 214 0.84 1.36 -15.19
N SER A 215 0.08 0.30 -15.44
CA SER A 215 -1.31 0.20 -15.03
C SER A 215 -1.43 0.08 -13.51
N LEU A 216 -0.69 -0.83 -12.86
CA LEU A 216 -1.01 -1.28 -11.49
C LEU A 216 -0.03 -0.82 -10.40
N LEU A 217 1.15 -0.31 -10.73
CA LEU A 217 2.15 0.03 -9.72
C LEU A 217 1.67 1.12 -8.76
N PHE A 218 0.94 2.13 -9.27
CA PHE A 218 0.36 3.18 -8.40
C PHE A 218 -0.65 2.62 -7.40
N ASP A 219 -1.41 1.58 -7.77
CA ASP A 219 -2.35 0.91 -6.87
C ASP A 219 -1.57 0.15 -5.79
N SER A 220 -0.58 -0.65 -6.21
CA SER A 220 0.27 -1.41 -5.27
C SER A 220 1.10 -0.52 -4.34
N LYS A 221 1.41 0.72 -4.75
CA LYS A 221 2.15 1.70 -3.95
C LYS A 221 1.42 2.03 -2.65
N ASN A 222 0.08 2.08 -2.65
CA ASN A 222 -0.70 2.34 -1.44
C ASN A 222 -0.45 1.26 -0.38
N ILE A 223 -0.35 -0.01 -0.79
CA ILE A 223 -0.04 -1.13 0.10
C ILE A 223 1.42 -1.11 0.52
N ARG A 224 2.35 -0.85 -0.41
CA ARG A 224 3.79 -0.73 -0.12
C ARG A 224 4.06 0.33 0.93
N ASP A 225 3.55 1.54 0.73
CA ASP A 225 3.76 2.67 1.64
C ASP A 225 3.05 2.44 2.97
N SER A 226 1.86 1.83 2.97
CA SER A 226 1.19 1.46 4.21
C SER A 226 2.01 0.46 5.01
N SER A 227 2.61 -0.51 4.34
CA SER A 227 3.46 -1.53 4.97
C SER A 227 4.75 -0.92 5.53
N ALA A 228 5.46 -0.12 4.73
CA ALA A 228 6.72 0.51 5.12
C ALA A 228 6.57 1.55 6.24
N HIS A 229 5.46 2.31 6.25
CA HIS A 229 5.18 3.32 7.28
C HIS A 229 4.30 2.80 8.42
N SER A 230 4.15 1.47 8.54
CA SER A 230 3.36 0.82 9.59
C SER A 230 1.91 1.33 9.71
N ARG A 231 1.30 1.74 8.60
CA ARG A 231 -0.11 2.14 8.52
C ARG A 231 -1.01 0.92 8.34
N PRO A 232 -2.13 0.80 9.07
CA PRO A 232 -3.01 -0.36 8.97
C PRO A 232 -3.60 -0.56 7.56
N ILE A 233 -3.46 -1.77 7.02
CA ILE A 233 -3.98 -2.18 5.71
C ILE A 233 -5.46 -2.55 5.82
N ILE A 234 -5.83 -3.37 6.81
CA ILE A 234 -7.20 -3.92 6.92
C ILE A 234 -8.15 -3.01 7.74
N PHE A 235 -7.70 -1.81 8.10
CA PHE A 235 -8.52 -0.80 8.77
C PHE A 235 -9.64 -0.27 7.87
N ASN A 236 -10.87 -0.15 8.36
CA ASN A 236 -12.02 0.32 7.58
C ASN A 236 -12.21 -0.43 6.26
N ILE A 237 -11.92 -1.73 6.24
CA ILE A 237 -11.98 -2.52 5.01
C ILE A 237 -13.42 -2.77 4.58
N VAL A 238 -14.39 -2.81 5.50
CA VAL A 238 -15.83 -2.94 5.18
C VAL A 238 -16.49 -1.65 4.74
N GLY A 239 -15.77 -0.50 4.80
CA GLY A 239 -16.37 0.80 4.55
C GLY A 239 -16.98 0.88 3.14
N PRO A 240 -18.20 1.41 2.98
CA PRO A 240 -18.82 1.58 1.67
C PRO A 240 -18.12 2.68 0.86
N ASN A 241 -18.32 2.68 -0.47
CA ASN A 241 -17.92 3.77 -1.36
C ASN A 241 -16.44 4.19 -1.23
N GLN A 242 -15.52 3.22 -1.11
CA GLN A 242 -14.08 3.50 -1.03
C GLN A 242 -13.51 4.10 -2.33
N PHE A 243 -14.22 3.94 -3.45
CA PHE A 243 -14.01 4.72 -4.65
C PHE A 243 -14.93 5.94 -4.62
N LEU A 244 -14.37 7.13 -4.84
CA LEU A 244 -15.15 8.37 -4.99
C LEU A 244 -16.18 8.20 -6.13
N ILE A 245 -17.39 8.75 -5.96
CA ILE A 245 -18.52 8.61 -6.88
C ILE A 245 -18.17 9.12 -8.31
N SER A 246 -17.17 9.98 -8.47
CA SER A 246 -16.69 10.49 -9.77
C SER A 246 -15.76 9.53 -10.54
N ASN A 247 -15.61 8.28 -10.10
CA ASN A 247 -14.53 7.38 -10.51
C ASN A 247 -15.01 5.97 -10.91
N GLU A 248 -16.14 5.85 -11.60
CA GLU A 248 -16.65 4.56 -12.14
C GLU A 248 -15.67 3.86 -13.12
N LYS A 249 -14.58 4.53 -13.53
CA LYS A 249 -13.48 3.97 -14.36
C LYS A 249 -12.37 3.22 -13.59
N HIS A 250 -12.47 3.02 -12.27
CA HIS A 250 -11.35 2.49 -11.46
C HIS A 250 -11.20 0.98 -11.40
N ILE A 251 -12.23 0.20 -11.77
CA ILE A 251 -12.07 -1.25 -11.86
C ILE A 251 -11.26 -1.58 -13.12
N LYS A 252 -9.96 -1.78 -12.95
CA LYS A 252 -9.08 -2.15 -14.07
C LYS A 252 -9.45 -3.55 -14.54
N LEU A 253 -9.84 -3.67 -15.81
CA LEU A 253 -10.21 -4.93 -16.46
C LEU A 253 -9.14 -6.02 -16.26
N GLN A 254 -7.87 -5.63 -16.25
CA GLN A 254 -6.74 -6.51 -16.00
C GLN A 254 -6.80 -7.18 -14.62
N VAL A 255 -7.22 -6.45 -13.57
CA VAL A 255 -7.36 -6.98 -12.20
C VAL A 255 -8.57 -7.92 -12.13
N ARG A 256 -9.68 -7.55 -12.76
CA ARG A 256 -10.85 -8.43 -12.90
C ARG A 256 -10.48 -9.76 -13.55
N ASN A 257 -9.82 -9.71 -14.70
CA ASN A 257 -9.41 -10.90 -15.44
C ASN A 257 -8.44 -11.77 -14.63
N TYR A 258 -7.53 -11.14 -13.87
CA TYR A 258 -6.64 -11.87 -12.98
C TYR A 258 -7.40 -12.64 -11.89
N ILE A 259 -8.42 -12.03 -11.28
CA ILE A 259 -9.25 -12.69 -10.26
C ILE A 259 -10.03 -13.85 -10.86
N THR A 260 -10.73 -13.63 -11.99
CA THR A 260 -11.58 -14.66 -12.60
C THR A 260 -10.76 -15.88 -13.04
N GLN A 261 -9.59 -15.66 -13.64
CA GLN A 261 -8.72 -16.73 -14.12
C GLN A 261 -8.02 -17.51 -13.00
N ASN A 262 -7.72 -16.86 -11.87
CA ASN A 262 -6.92 -17.50 -10.82
C ASN A 262 -7.74 -17.96 -9.62
N CYS A 263 -8.89 -17.34 -9.33
CA CYS A 263 -9.56 -17.52 -8.05
C CYS A 263 -10.89 -18.28 -8.10
N ASN A 264 -11.38 -18.66 -9.29
CA ASN A 264 -12.69 -19.31 -9.51
C ASN A 264 -13.79 -18.66 -8.65
N MET A 265 -13.82 -17.33 -8.63
CA MET A 265 -14.79 -16.54 -7.88
C MET A 265 -15.99 -16.21 -8.76
N SER A 266 -17.18 -16.12 -8.17
CA SER A 266 -18.36 -15.62 -8.87
C SER A 266 -18.21 -14.13 -9.23
N ASP A 267 -18.99 -13.67 -10.20
CA ASP A 267 -19.03 -12.26 -10.58
C ASP A 267 -19.45 -11.35 -9.41
N SER A 268 -20.37 -11.81 -8.57
CA SER A 268 -20.81 -11.08 -7.37
C SER A 268 -19.65 -10.82 -6.41
N SER A 269 -18.94 -11.88 -5.99
CA SER A 269 -17.79 -11.72 -5.07
C SER A 269 -16.64 -10.94 -5.71
N THR A 270 -16.45 -11.07 -7.02
CA THR A 270 -15.45 -10.30 -7.78
C THR A 270 -15.81 -8.81 -7.79
N ASN A 271 -17.09 -8.46 -7.95
CA ASN A 271 -17.55 -7.07 -7.89
C ASN A 271 -17.40 -6.47 -6.50
N ILE A 272 -17.72 -7.21 -5.43
CA ILE A 272 -17.53 -6.76 -4.03
C ILE A 272 -16.07 -6.41 -3.79
N LEU A 273 -15.16 -7.29 -4.22
CA LEU A 273 -13.72 -7.08 -4.10
C LEU A 273 -13.27 -5.84 -4.89
N LEU A 274 -13.64 -5.75 -6.17
CA LEU A 274 -13.14 -4.70 -7.03
C LEU A 274 -13.70 -3.31 -6.68
N ARG A 275 -14.83 -3.23 -5.97
CA ARG A 275 -15.38 -1.97 -5.42
C ARG A 275 -14.75 -1.57 -4.08
N ASN A 276 -13.85 -2.37 -3.54
CA ASN A 276 -13.12 -2.10 -2.33
C ASN A 276 -11.66 -1.77 -2.65
N LEU A 277 -11.28 -0.51 -2.47
CA LEU A 277 -9.96 0.04 -2.81
C LEU A 277 -8.81 -0.79 -2.21
N LYS A 278 -8.90 -1.13 -0.93
CA LYS A 278 -7.84 -1.89 -0.25
C LYS A 278 -7.65 -3.26 -0.87
N THR A 279 -8.74 -3.94 -1.17
CA THR A 279 -8.67 -5.27 -1.75
C THR A 279 -8.29 -5.25 -3.23
N HIS A 280 -8.68 -4.21 -3.96
CA HIS A 280 -8.19 -3.94 -5.31
C HIS A 280 -6.67 -3.77 -5.30
N ASP A 281 -6.13 -2.91 -4.43
CA ASP A 281 -4.70 -2.63 -4.35
C ASP A 281 -3.88 -3.87 -3.89
N ILE A 282 -4.44 -4.69 -2.99
CA ILE A 282 -3.87 -6.00 -2.64
C ILE A 282 -3.83 -6.92 -3.85
N THR A 283 -4.92 -6.96 -4.64
CA THR A 283 -4.97 -7.79 -5.85
C THR A 283 -3.97 -7.31 -6.90
N ALA A 284 -3.84 -5.99 -7.07
CA ALA A 284 -2.85 -5.38 -7.94
C ALA A 284 -1.41 -5.78 -7.54
N LEU A 285 -1.10 -5.74 -6.23
CA LEU A 285 0.19 -6.21 -5.70
C LEU A 285 0.44 -7.68 -6.01
N LEU A 286 -0.53 -8.56 -5.74
CA LEU A 286 -0.40 -10.00 -6.02
C LEU A 286 -0.25 -10.28 -7.52
N TYR A 287 -0.97 -9.55 -8.37
CA TYR A 287 -0.86 -9.70 -9.82
C TYR A 287 0.51 -9.24 -10.33
N LEU A 288 0.99 -8.08 -9.89
CA LEU A 288 2.33 -7.60 -10.24
C LEU A 288 3.41 -8.59 -9.82
N HIS A 289 3.29 -9.17 -8.61
CA HIS A 289 4.21 -10.20 -8.15
C HIS A 289 4.13 -11.46 -9.02
N ASP A 290 2.92 -11.94 -9.34
CA ASP A 290 2.75 -13.11 -10.20
C ASP A 290 3.32 -12.90 -11.62
N TYR A 291 3.21 -11.67 -12.14
CA TYR A 291 3.64 -11.33 -13.48
C TYR A 291 5.14 -11.08 -13.58
N TYR A 292 5.72 -10.22 -12.73
CA TYR A 292 7.10 -9.75 -12.86
C TYR A 292 8.12 -10.59 -12.10
N VAL A 293 7.75 -11.22 -10.99
CA VAL A 293 8.71 -12.00 -10.18
C VAL A 293 8.83 -13.40 -10.76
N LYS A 294 9.99 -13.71 -11.36
CA LYS A 294 10.26 -15.02 -11.99
C LYS A 294 11.14 -15.95 -11.15
N GLY A 295 11.83 -15.43 -10.14
CA GLY A 295 12.70 -16.23 -9.28
C GLY A 295 11.94 -17.33 -8.54
N ARG A 296 12.29 -18.61 -8.79
CA ARG A 296 11.60 -19.75 -8.18
C ARG A 296 11.69 -19.74 -6.64
N ILE A 297 12.88 -19.45 -6.11
CA ILE A 297 13.13 -19.45 -4.66
C ILE A 297 12.28 -18.39 -3.96
N SER A 298 12.32 -17.14 -4.40
CA SER A 298 11.55 -16.05 -3.78
C SER A 298 10.05 -16.34 -3.84
N ARG A 299 9.54 -16.86 -4.95
CA ARG A 299 8.12 -17.23 -5.06
C ARG A 299 7.71 -18.36 -4.10
N VAL A 300 8.55 -19.38 -3.93
CA VAL A 300 8.30 -20.47 -2.98
C VAL A 300 8.25 -19.94 -1.55
N GLU A 301 9.20 -19.08 -1.16
CA GLU A 301 9.22 -18.47 0.18
C GLU A 301 8.02 -17.56 0.40
N ARG A 302 7.69 -16.68 -0.55
CA ARG A 302 6.48 -15.85 -0.50
C ARG A 302 5.22 -16.70 -0.41
N LYS A 303 5.15 -17.86 -1.09
CA LYS A 303 4.01 -18.77 -0.99
C LYS A 303 3.88 -19.38 0.40
N LYS A 304 4.98 -19.78 1.04
CA LYS A 304 4.97 -20.29 2.43
C LYS A 304 4.45 -19.21 3.39
N GLU A 305 4.91 -17.98 3.26
CA GLU A 305 4.46 -16.85 4.07
C GLU A 305 2.98 -16.53 3.86
N LEU A 306 2.50 -16.54 2.60
CA LEU A 306 1.09 -16.42 2.25
C LEU A 306 0.25 -17.51 2.93
N VAL A 307 0.69 -18.78 2.90
CA VAL A 307 0.01 -19.89 3.59
C VAL A 307 0.01 -19.68 5.10
N SER A 308 1.12 -19.23 5.69
CA SER A 308 1.22 -18.93 7.12
C SER A 308 0.27 -17.82 7.53
N LEU A 309 0.14 -16.77 6.72
CA LEU A 309 -0.82 -15.69 6.94
C LEU A 309 -2.26 -16.22 6.96
N ILE A 310 -2.64 -17.08 6.01
CA ILE A 310 -3.98 -17.71 6.01
C ILE A 310 -4.21 -18.55 7.27
N LYS A 311 -3.21 -19.33 7.69
CA LYS A 311 -3.31 -20.08 8.95
C LYS A 311 -3.53 -19.14 10.13
N ARG A 312 -2.77 -18.04 10.21
CA ARG A 312 -2.90 -17.04 11.28
C ARG A 312 -4.28 -16.40 11.32
N CYS A 313 -4.84 -16.04 10.16
CA CYS A 313 -6.15 -15.40 10.12
C CYS A 313 -7.29 -16.36 10.50
N ARG A 314 -7.10 -17.68 10.33
CA ARG A 314 -8.08 -18.70 10.73
C ARG A 314 -8.01 -19.10 12.20
N LEU A 315 -6.91 -18.79 12.90
CA LEU A 315 -6.65 -19.23 14.27
C LEU A 315 -7.79 -18.86 15.23
N LYS A 316 -8.34 -17.66 15.10
CA LYS A 316 -9.45 -17.16 15.93
C LYS A 316 -10.69 -16.86 15.10
N LYS A 317 -11.02 -17.73 14.14
CA LYS A 317 -12.16 -17.52 13.23
C LYS A 317 -13.47 -17.22 13.98
N SER A 318 -13.69 -17.86 15.14
CA SER A 318 -14.89 -17.67 15.98
C SER A 318 -15.10 -16.23 16.43
N PHE A 319 -14.03 -15.42 16.52
CA PHE A 319 -14.13 -14.00 16.91
C PHE A 319 -14.88 -13.15 15.88
N TYR A 320 -15.06 -13.63 14.65
CA TYR A 320 -15.61 -12.85 13.55
C TYR A 320 -16.98 -13.37 13.08
N GLU A 321 -17.56 -14.37 13.75
CA GLU A 321 -18.79 -15.05 13.30
C GLU A 321 -20.00 -14.11 13.25
N GLU A 322 -20.06 -13.14 14.15
CA GLU A 322 -21.14 -12.15 14.21
C GLU A 322 -20.95 -10.96 13.25
N HIS A 323 -19.83 -10.94 12.51
CA HIS A 323 -19.43 -9.83 11.63
C HIS A 323 -19.37 -10.28 10.18
N SER A 324 -20.53 -10.58 9.58
CA SER A 324 -20.65 -11.20 8.25
C SER A 324 -19.93 -10.43 7.13
N GLU A 325 -20.07 -9.11 7.07
CA GLU A 325 -19.42 -8.25 6.06
C GLU A 325 -17.88 -8.36 6.13
N PHE A 326 -17.33 -8.30 7.35
CA PHE A 326 -15.91 -8.47 7.57
C PHE A 326 -15.46 -9.90 7.21
N GLY A 327 -16.25 -10.89 7.62
CA GLY A 327 -16.03 -12.30 7.30
C GLY A 327 -15.98 -12.56 5.80
N GLU A 328 -16.89 -11.97 5.02
CA GLU A 328 -16.93 -12.08 3.56
C GLU A 328 -15.68 -11.47 2.91
N ILE A 329 -15.31 -10.25 3.27
CA ILE A 329 -14.10 -9.60 2.73
C ILE A 329 -12.85 -10.42 3.05
N MET A 330 -12.70 -10.86 4.30
CA MET A 330 -11.57 -11.67 4.72
C MET A 330 -11.53 -13.00 3.98
N TYR A 331 -12.68 -13.65 3.79
CA TYR A 331 -12.79 -14.88 3.02
C TYR A 331 -12.37 -14.69 1.56
N ILE A 332 -12.78 -13.58 0.94
CA ILE A 332 -12.36 -13.27 -0.43
C ILE A 332 -10.85 -13.04 -0.50
N LEU A 333 -10.29 -12.22 0.41
CA LEU A 333 -8.84 -12.02 0.50
C LEU A 333 -8.11 -13.36 0.69
N PHE A 334 -8.66 -14.29 1.47
CA PHE A 334 -8.11 -15.63 1.62
C PHE A 334 -8.14 -16.43 0.33
N LYS A 335 -9.22 -16.36 -0.46
CA LYS A 335 -9.26 -17.02 -1.76
C LYS A 335 -8.17 -16.50 -2.69
N LEU A 336 -7.96 -15.18 -2.76
CA LEU A 336 -6.89 -14.58 -3.57
C LEU A 336 -5.52 -15.13 -3.16
N VAL A 337 -5.20 -15.05 -1.88
CA VAL A 337 -3.91 -15.48 -1.32
C VAL A 337 -3.71 -17.00 -1.45
N ARG A 338 -4.76 -17.80 -1.23
CA ARG A 338 -4.72 -19.26 -1.37
C ARG A 338 -4.44 -19.67 -2.82
N ASN A 339 -5.11 -19.01 -3.77
CA ASN A 339 -5.00 -19.35 -5.19
C ASN A 339 -3.82 -18.68 -5.90
N TYR A 340 -3.06 -17.85 -5.20
CA TYR A 340 -1.80 -17.32 -5.70
C TYR A 340 -0.85 -18.48 -6.10
N LYS A 341 -0.61 -18.66 -7.40
CA LYS A 341 0.17 -19.79 -7.94
C LYS A 341 1.67 -19.47 -7.90
N VAL A 342 2.51 -20.45 -7.61
CA VAL A 342 3.94 -20.39 -7.94
C VAL A 342 4.06 -20.99 -9.33
N LYS A 343 4.39 -20.17 -10.34
CA LYS A 343 4.70 -20.69 -11.67
C LYS A 343 6.01 -21.51 -11.58
N PRO A 344 6.13 -22.62 -12.32
CA PRO A 344 7.31 -23.47 -12.34
C PRO A 344 8.61 -22.71 -12.55
#